data_AF-A4SMN6-F1
#
_entry.id   AF-A4SMN6-F1
#
_cell.length_a   1.000
_cell.length_b   1.000
_cell.length_c   1.000
_cell.angle_alpha   90.00
_cell.angle_beta   90.00
_cell.angle_gamma   90.00
#
_symmetry.space_group_name_H-M   'P 1'
#
loop_
_entity.id
_entity.type
_entity.pdbx_description
1 polymer ?
#
loop_
_entity_poly.entity_id
_entity_poly.type
_entity_poly.pdbx_seq_one_letter_code
_entity_poly.pdbx_strand_id
1 'polypeptide(L)'
;MTQARLAVWRERLLADWAQVREELIDQLKACRRDEWAEKVDHCERDQLVDLTSRLDLPKVEQSVASLKRIDAALCQMDLGLYGLCSDCEEPLSIEQLEQDPTLQRCPRCETRYDKGFHAHEL
;
A
#
# COMPACT_ATOMS: atom_id res chain seq x y z
N MET A 1 -20.81 -0.06 4.66
CA MET A 1 -19.73 -0.64 5.50
C MET A 1 -20.10 -0.49 6.98
N THR A 2 -19.81 -1.46 7.86
CA THR A 2 -20.09 -1.30 9.30
C THR A 2 -18.86 -0.79 10.03
N GLN A 3 -19.06 0.01 11.09
CA GLN A 3 -17.97 0.57 11.89
C GLN A 3 -17.08 -0.52 12.52
N ALA A 4 -17.68 -1.64 12.94
CA ALA A 4 -16.96 -2.78 13.49
C ALA A 4 -16.02 -3.45 12.46
N ARG A 5 -16.44 -3.61 11.19
CA ARG A 5 -15.59 -4.18 10.14
C ARG A 5 -14.42 -3.25 9.80
N LEU A 6 -14.68 -1.95 9.70
CA LEU A 6 -13.63 -0.96 9.46
C LEU A 6 -12.56 -0.98 10.55
N ALA A 7 -12.96 -1.12 11.82
CA ALA A 7 -12.00 -1.24 12.93
C ALA A 7 -11.11 -2.47 12.79
N VAL A 8 -11.70 -3.64 12.50
CA VAL A 8 -10.96 -4.90 12.30
C VAL A 8 -9.97 -4.79 11.14
N TRP A 9 -10.40 -4.26 10.00
CA TRP A 9 -9.51 -4.09 8.85
C TRP A 9 -8.43 -3.05 9.11
N ARG A 10 -8.74 -1.96 9.81
CA ARG A 10 -7.75 -0.95 10.20
C ARG A 10 -6.65 -1.56 11.07
N GLU A 11 -7.02 -2.35 12.08
CA GLU A 11 -6.05 -3.03 12.94
C GLU A 11 -5.16 -3.99 12.15
N ARG A 12 -5.77 -4.78 11.25
CA ARG A 12 -5.02 -5.67 10.34
C ARG A 12 -4.03 -4.89 9.47
N LEU A 13 -4.48 -3.81 8.83
CA LEU A 13 -3.62 -2.99 7.97
C LEU A 13 -2.45 -2.34 8.73
N LEU A 14 -2.66 -1.93 9.99
CA LEU A 14 -1.58 -1.40 10.82
C LEU A 14 -0.55 -2.49 11.20
N ALA A 15 -1.01 -3.71 11.48
CA ALA A 15 -0.13 -4.84 11.72
C ALA A 15 0.66 -5.22 10.45
N ASP A 16 -0.02 -5.29 9.31
CA ASP A 16 0.59 -5.55 8.00
C ASP A 16 1.63 -4.46 7.67
N TRP A 17 1.34 -3.18 7.95
CA TRP A 17 2.29 -2.08 7.75
C TRP A 17 3.57 -2.27 8.56
N ALA A 18 3.45 -2.61 9.85
CA ALA A 18 4.61 -2.83 10.72
C ALA A 18 5.46 -4.00 10.21
N GLN A 19 4.82 -5.11 9.82
CA GLN A 19 5.51 -6.27 9.29
C GLN A 19 6.25 -5.96 7.98
N VAL A 20 5.58 -5.35 7.01
CA VAL A 20 6.21 -5.05 5.70
C VAL A 20 7.33 -4.01 5.85
N ARG A 21 7.22 -3.10 6.82
CA ARG A 21 8.29 -2.15 7.14
C ARG A 21 9.53 -2.86 7.70
N GLU A 22 9.36 -3.81 8.60
CA GLU A 22 10.49 -4.62 9.09
C GLU A 22 11.13 -5.42 7.96
N GLU A 23 10.33 -6.05 7.10
CA GLU A 23 10.83 -6.75 5.90
C GLU A 23 11.62 -5.82 4.97
N LEU A 24 11.13 -4.59 4.75
CA LEU A 24 11.83 -3.57 3.97
C LEU A 24 13.20 -3.22 4.59
N ILE A 25 13.25 -3.01 5.91
CA ILE A 25 14.48 -2.73 6.65
C ILE A 25 15.49 -3.86 6.47
N ASP A 26 15.04 -5.11 6.60
CA ASP A 26 15.90 -6.29 6.44
C ASP A 26 16.42 -6.45 5.01
N GLN A 27 15.57 -6.20 4.00
CA GLN A 27 15.99 -6.22 2.59
C GLN A 27 17.02 -5.11 2.29
N LEU A 28 16.84 -3.92 2.87
CA LEU A 28 17.79 -2.81 2.74
C LEU A 28 19.15 -3.15 3.36
N LYS A 29 19.17 -3.70 4.58
CA LYS A 29 20.39 -4.21 5.23
C LYS A 29 21.07 -5.30 4.40
N ALA A 30 20.30 -6.25 3.86
CA ALA A 30 20.81 -7.31 3.01
C ALA A 30 21.45 -6.78 1.70
N CYS A 31 21.02 -5.62 1.22
CA CYS A 31 21.60 -4.91 0.08
C CYS A 31 22.70 -3.90 0.47
N ARG A 32 23.14 -3.88 1.73
CA ARG A 32 24.14 -2.93 2.28
C ARG A 32 23.71 -1.47 2.10
N ARG A 33 22.40 -1.20 2.25
CA ARG A 33 21.80 0.14 2.27
C ARG A 33 21.43 0.52 3.70
N ASP A 34 22.39 0.44 4.62
CA ASP A 34 22.16 0.67 6.05
C ASP A 34 21.62 2.08 6.32
N GLU A 35 22.12 3.10 5.60
CA GLU A 35 21.60 4.48 5.69
C GLU A 35 20.09 4.59 5.38
N TRP A 36 19.58 3.72 4.51
CA TRP A 36 18.17 3.71 4.13
C TRP A 36 17.36 2.90 5.15
N ALA A 37 17.92 1.80 5.64
CA ALA A 37 17.33 1.00 6.70
C ALA A 37 17.11 1.85 7.97
N GLU A 38 18.11 2.65 8.38
CA GLU A 38 17.99 3.58 9.51
C GLU A 38 16.94 4.67 9.26
N LYS A 39 16.91 5.24 8.05
CA LYS A 39 15.88 6.24 7.69
C LYS A 39 14.48 5.65 7.78
N VAL A 40 14.27 4.45 7.23
CA VAL A 40 12.97 3.75 7.29
C VAL A 40 12.59 3.41 8.73
N ASP A 41 13.56 3.02 9.55
CA ASP A 41 13.35 2.68 10.97
C ASP A 41 12.98 3.87 11.87
N HIS A 42 13.29 5.10 11.46
CA HIS A 42 12.86 6.31 12.16
C HIS A 42 11.72 7.05 11.45
N CYS A 43 11.23 6.48 10.34
CA CYS A 43 10.19 7.08 9.53
C CYS A 43 8.79 6.73 10.07
N GLU A 44 7.93 7.75 10.14
CA GLU A 44 6.48 7.61 10.32
C GLU A 44 5.81 7.17 9.01
N ARG A 45 4.60 6.63 9.09
CA ARG A 45 3.82 6.17 7.93
C ARG A 45 3.70 7.23 6.84
N ASP A 46 3.29 8.45 7.21
CA ASP A 46 3.01 9.53 6.26
C ASP A 46 4.27 10.04 5.52
N GLN A 47 5.46 9.73 6.04
CA GLN A 47 6.75 10.12 5.43
C GLN A 47 7.36 9.00 4.57
N LEU A 48 6.91 7.75 4.77
CA LEU A 48 7.52 6.57 4.19
C LEU A 48 7.40 6.55 2.66
N VAL A 49 6.26 6.99 2.12
CA VAL A 49 6.01 7.02 0.67
C VAL A 49 6.98 7.98 -0.03
N ASP A 50 7.19 9.17 0.54
CA ASP A 50 8.13 10.16 0.01
C ASP A 50 9.57 9.65 0.13
N LEU A 51 9.95 9.13 1.31
CA LEU A 51 11.28 8.56 1.54
C LEU A 51 11.60 7.48 0.51
N THR A 52 10.68 6.54 0.31
CA THR A 52 10.86 5.39 -0.59
C THR A 52 10.66 5.70 -2.08
N SER A 53 10.17 6.89 -2.44
CA SER A 53 10.03 7.30 -3.86
C SER A 53 11.36 7.34 -4.61
N ARG A 54 12.46 7.55 -3.89
CA ARG A 54 13.82 7.65 -4.44
C ARG A 54 14.61 6.34 -4.32
N LEU A 55 13.99 5.30 -3.76
CA LEU A 55 14.57 3.95 -3.64
C LEU A 55 14.36 3.18 -4.94
N ASP A 56 15.31 3.32 -5.86
CA ASP A 56 15.35 2.54 -7.09
C ASP A 56 16.13 1.24 -6.88
N LEU A 57 15.45 0.27 -6.23
CA LEU A 57 16.03 -1.04 -5.95
C LEU A 57 14.96 -2.13 -6.15
N PRO A 58 15.10 -2.99 -7.18
CA PRO A 58 14.11 -4.02 -7.50
C PRO A 58 13.81 -4.97 -6.33
N LYS A 59 14.78 -5.19 -5.46
CA LYS A 59 14.65 -6.10 -4.31
C LYS A 59 13.68 -5.58 -3.23
N VAL A 60 13.41 -4.27 -3.19
CA VAL A 60 12.51 -3.65 -2.20
C VAL A 60 11.25 -3.08 -2.81
N GLU A 61 11.15 -3.07 -4.15
CA GLU A 61 10.04 -2.48 -4.88
C GLU A 61 8.68 -3.03 -4.44
N GLN A 62 8.59 -4.35 -4.24
CA GLN A 62 7.37 -5.00 -3.78
C GLN A 62 6.97 -4.54 -2.37
N SER A 63 7.90 -4.50 -1.42
CA SER A 63 7.63 -4.03 -0.05
C SER A 63 7.22 -2.55 -0.03
N VAL A 64 7.88 -1.72 -0.83
CA VAL A 64 7.52 -0.30 -1.01
C VAL A 64 6.12 -0.16 -1.62
N ALA A 65 5.78 -0.94 -2.64
CA ALA A 65 4.46 -0.93 -3.25
C ALA A 65 3.37 -1.37 -2.25
N SER A 66 3.62 -2.43 -1.48
CA SER A 66 2.71 -2.89 -0.42
C SER A 66 2.47 -1.81 0.64
N LEU A 67 3.53 -1.15 1.13
CA LEU A 67 3.41 -0.07 2.11
C LEU A 67 2.58 1.11 1.58
N LYS A 68 2.78 1.48 0.31
CA LYS A 68 1.97 2.52 -0.38
C LYS A 68 0.50 2.13 -0.46
N ARG A 69 0.20 0.87 -0.78
CA ARG A 69 -1.18 0.38 -0.87
C ARG A 69 -1.89 0.38 0.48
N ILE A 70 -1.19 -0.06 1.53
CA ILE A 70 -1.70 -0.05 2.91
C ILE A 70 -1.95 1.38 3.39
N ASP A 71 -1.00 2.28 3.19
CA ASP A 71 -1.12 3.69 3.58
C ASP A 71 -2.33 4.37 2.93
N ALA A 72 -2.49 4.20 1.63
CA ALA A 72 -3.61 4.79 0.93
C ALA A 72 -4.97 4.18 1.34
N ALA A 73 -5.03 2.88 1.66
CA ALA A 73 -6.23 2.27 2.25
C ALA A 73 -6.58 2.88 3.62
N LEU A 74 -5.57 3.08 4.49
CA LEU A 74 -5.76 3.74 5.79
C LEU A 74 -6.20 5.20 5.63
N CYS A 75 -5.61 5.93 4.69
CA CYS A 75 -6.03 7.30 4.35
C CYS A 75 -7.48 7.35 3.86
N GLN A 76 -7.90 6.41 3.02
CA GLN A 76 -9.31 6.30 2.60
C GLN A 76 -10.24 6.02 3.79
N MET A 77 -9.81 5.22 4.77
CA MET A 77 -10.59 4.99 5.99
C MET A 77 -10.73 6.27 6.81
N ASP A 78 -9.64 7.05 6.95
CA ASP A 78 -9.63 8.32 7.68
C ASP A 78 -10.52 9.39 7.00
N LEU A 79 -10.56 9.40 5.68
CA LEU A 79 -11.40 10.30 4.88
C LEU A 79 -12.86 9.82 4.76
N GLY A 80 -13.19 8.63 5.24
CA GLY A 80 -14.53 8.03 5.10
C GLY A 80 -14.87 7.58 3.66
N LEU A 81 -13.86 7.45 2.80
CA LEU A 81 -13.97 7.03 1.39
C LEU A 81 -13.68 5.54 1.17
N TYR A 82 -13.32 4.82 2.23
CA TYR A 82 -12.93 3.41 2.13
C TYR A 82 -14.07 2.53 1.60
N GLY A 83 -13.72 1.66 0.66
CA GLY A 83 -14.65 0.78 -0.05
C GLY A 83 -15.27 1.39 -1.30
N LEU A 84 -14.74 2.52 -1.78
CA LEU A 84 -15.02 3.07 -3.11
C LEU A 84 -13.80 2.93 -4.02
N CYS A 85 -14.04 2.68 -5.30
CA CYS A 85 -12.99 2.69 -6.31
C CYS A 85 -12.40 4.09 -6.48
N SER A 86 -11.08 4.23 -6.41
CA SER A 86 -10.37 5.51 -6.54
C SER A 86 -10.52 6.19 -7.92
N ASP A 87 -10.90 5.45 -8.97
CA ASP A 87 -11.01 6.01 -10.33
C ASP A 87 -12.45 6.31 -10.77
N CYS A 88 -13.42 5.51 -10.32
CA CYS A 88 -14.81 5.63 -10.79
C CYS A 88 -15.83 5.75 -9.66
N GLU A 89 -15.38 5.80 -8.41
CA GLU A 89 -16.21 6.01 -7.21
C GLU A 89 -17.29 4.93 -6.98
N GLU A 90 -17.29 3.87 -7.79
CA GLU A 90 -18.19 2.73 -7.63
C GLU A 90 -17.83 1.95 -6.35
N PRO A 91 -18.82 1.45 -5.58
CA PRO A 91 -18.56 0.64 -4.41
C PRO A 91 -17.79 -0.65 -4.73
N LEU A 92 -16.76 -0.93 -3.93
CA LEU A 92 -16.08 -2.22 -3.90
C LEU A 92 -16.90 -3.22 -3.08
N SER A 93 -16.91 -4.48 -3.52
CA SER A 93 -17.65 -5.53 -2.83
C SER A 93 -16.98 -5.88 -1.49
N ILE A 94 -17.76 -6.33 -0.53
CA ILE A 94 -17.24 -6.74 0.78
C ILE A 94 -16.30 -7.94 0.62
N GLU A 95 -16.68 -8.89 -0.22
CA GLU A 95 -15.90 -10.08 -0.51
C GLU A 95 -14.52 -9.72 -1.07
N GLN A 96 -14.44 -8.70 -1.93
CA GLN A 96 -13.16 -8.20 -2.46
C GLN A 96 -12.28 -7.62 -1.36
N LEU A 97 -12.85 -6.81 -0.46
CA LEU A 97 -12.13 -6.18 0.64
C LEU A 97 -11.76 -7.16 1.76
N GLU A 98 -12.51 -8.26 1.91
CA GLU A 98 -12.15 -9.36 2.80
C GLU A 98 -10.94 -10.15 2.27
N GLN A 99 -10.85 -10.35 0.96
CA GLN A 99 -9.67 -10.94 0.32
C GLN A 99 -8.46 -10.01 0.39
N ASP A 100 -8.65 -8.74 0.03
CA ASP A 100 -7.60 -7.72 0.01
C ASP A 100 -8.11 -6.37 0.54
N PRO A 101 -7.83 -6.03 1.81
CA PRO A 101 -8.22 -4.75 2.40
C PRO A 101 -7.43 -3.56 1.86
N THR A 102 -6.43 -3.79 1.00
CA THR A 102 -5.65 -2.72 0.33
C THR A 102 -6.16 -2.42 -1.08
N LEU A 103 -7.27 -3.04 -1.50
CA LEU A 103 -7.83 -2.85 -2.83
C LEU A 103 -8.34 -1.41 -3.01
N GLN A 104 -7.77 -0.69 -3.98
CA GLN A 104 -8.12 0.71 -4.26
C GLN A 104 -9.03 0.88 -5.48
N ARG A 105 -9.04 -0.10 -6.40
CA ARG A 105 -9.76 -0.01 -7.67
C ARG A 105 -10.68 -1.20 -7.85
N CYS A 106 -11.78 -0.97 -8.56
CA CYS A 106 -12.61 -2.07 -9.01
C CYS A 106 -11.89 -2.85 -10.13
N PRO A 107 -12.23 -4.14 -10.37
CA PRO A 107 -11.55 -4.96 -11.38
C PRO A 107 -11.52 -4.33 -12.78
N ARG A 108 -12.56 -3.56 -13.12
CA ARG A 108 -12.66 -2.83 -14.39
C ARG A 108 -11.60 -1.74 -14.51
N CYS A 109 -11.39 -0.96 -13.45
CA CYS A 109 -10.41 0.12 -13.42
C CYS A 109 -8.98 -0.42 -13.27
N GLU A 110 -8.80 -1.46 -12.46
CA GLU A 110 -7.52 -2.17 -12.32
C GLU A 110 -7.02 -2.68 -13.69
N THR A 111 -7.91 -3.35 -14.45
CA THR A 111 -7.58 -3.84 -15.81
C THR A 111 -7.15 -2.70 -16.77
N ARG A 112 -7.69 -1.49 -16.59
CA ARG A 112 -7.30 -0.33 -17.42
C ARG A 112 -5.95 0.24 -17.00
N TYR A 113 -5.71 0.28 -15.70
CA TYR A 113 -4.46 0.75 -15.11
C TYR A 113 -3.28 -0.13 -15.54
N ASP A 114 -3.40 -1.45 -15.43
CA ASP A 114 -2.36 -2.42 -15.83
C ASP A 114 -2.02 -2.30 -17.32
N LYS A 115 -3.03 -2.12 -18.18
CA LYS A 115 -2.83 -1.92 -19.62
C LYS A 115 -2.13 -0.61 -19.96
N GLY A 116 -2.27 0.42 -19.13
CA GLY A 116 -1.55 1.68 -19.27
C GLY A 116 -0.06 1.55 -18.94
N PHE A 117 0.29 0.68 -17.99
CA PHE A 117 1.68 0.40 -17.61
C PHE A 117 2.44 -0.33 -18.74
N HIS A 118 1.80 -1.29 -19.41
CA HIS A 118 2.40 -2.02 -20.53
C HIS A 118 2.49 -1.23 -21.85
N ALA A 119 1.89 -0.04 -21.93
CA ALA A 119 1.99 0.80 -23.13
C ALA A 119 3.26 1.68 -23.14
N HIS A 120 4.00 1.77 -22.03
CA HIS A 120 5.26 2.52 -21.92
C HIS A 120 6.50 1.61 -22.00
N GLU A 121 6.41 0.49 -22.73
CA GLU A 121 7.55 -0.40 -23.04
C GLU A 121 7.66 -0.70 -24.55
N LEU A 122 7.20 0.23 -25.43
CA LEU A 122 7.41 0.15 -26.88
C LEU A 122 8.08 1.41 -27.44
#